data_AF-A0A957JIR6-F1
#
_entry.id   AF-A0A957JIR6-F1
#
_cell.length_a   1.000
_cell.length_b   1.000
_cell.length_c   1.000
_cell.angle_alpha   90.00
_cell.angle_beta   90.00
_cell.angle_gamma   90.00
#
_symmetry.space_group_name_H-M   'P 1'
#
loop_
_entity.id
_entity.type
_entity.pdbx_description
1 polymer ?
#
loop_
_entity_poly.entity_id
_entity_poly.type
_entity_poly.pdbx_seq_one_letter_code
_entity_poly.pdbx_strand_id
1 'polypeptide(L)'
;MPDNLLHELACPNCRSPIDLAGHGQQIQCAACSSRFILQGHLCPRCSTYHSKEVPFCGHCGTPLTRTCARCGTGNWAGEEYCQQCGEAMDIFDLLSRHAAQDRQRWLDERRETIRHIKAMEEKSSQQRMAEFQAIEAERQAILRQQRAAQHKRDQLLLVLAVALLVILAAAILITTIGG
;
A
#
# COMPACT_ATOMS: atom_id res chain seq x y z
N MET A 1 15.98 50.88 33.40
CA MET A 1 15.71 49.62 34.11
C MET A 1 14.27 49.25 33.76
N PRO A 2 13.97 48.42 32.74
CA PRO A 2 12.58 48.08 32.50
C PRO A 2 12.15 47.01 33.50
N ASP A 3 11.01 47.28 34.12
CA ASP A 3 10.36 46.52 35.18
C ASP A 3 10.10 45.07 34.76
N ASN A 4 10.88 44.17 35.34
CA ASN A 4 10.82 42.74 35.12
C ASN A 4 9.87 42.07 36.14
N LEU A 5 8.66 42.62 36.32
CA LEU A 5 7.76 42.25 37.41
C LEU A 5 6.32 42.01 36.93
N LEU A 6 6.10 41.02 36.07
CA LEU A 6 4.76 40.43 35.88
C LEU A 6 4.82 38.93 35.47
N HIS A 7 5.60 38.12 36.19
CA HIS A 7 5.64 36.66 36.03
C HIS A 7 5.36 35.87 37.31
N GLU A 8 5.07 36.53 38.42
CA GLU A 8 5.00 35.84 39.72
C GLU A 8 3.56 35.43 40.06
N LEU A 9 3.24 34.18 39.72
CA LEU A 9 2.15 33.47 40.41
C LEU A 9 2.64 33.15 41.83
N ALA A 10 1.89 33.57 42.86
CA ALA A 10 2.25 33.23 44.23
C ALA A 10 1.87 31.78 44.54
N CYS A 11 2.77 31.04 45.20
CA CYS A 11 2.48 29.69 45.67
C CYS A 11 1.23 29.68 46.56
N PRO A 12 0.20 28.85 46.30
CA PRO A 12 -1.00 28.82 47.15
C PRO A 12 -0.72 28.31 48.57
N ASN A 13 0.39 27.57 48.78
CA ASN A 13 0.76 27.04 50.09
C ASN A 13 1.63 28.01 50.90
N CYS A 14 2.73 28.51 50.33
CA CYS A 14 3.71 29.33 51.07
C CYS A 14 3.80 30.79 50.60
N ARG A 15 3.04 31.17 49.57
CA ARG A 15 3.03 32.51 48.95
C ARG A 15 4.36 32.97 48.33
N SER A 16 5.36 32.09 48.21
CA SER A 16 6.59 32.42 47.49
C SER A 16 6.28 32.74 46.02
N PRO A 17 6.96 33.72 45.41
CA PRO A 17 6.85 33.94 43.98
C PRO A 17 7.33 32.70 43.21
N ILE A 18 6.71 32.45 42.07
CA ILE A 18 7.03 31.34 41.18
C ILE A 18 7.24 31.93 39.79
N ASP A 19 8.44 31.73 39.25
CA ASP A 19 8.72 31.99 37.85
C ASP A 19 8.10 30.87 37.00
N LEU A 20 7.33 31.24 35.98
CA LEU A 20 6.68 30.31 35.06
C LEU A 20 7.52 30.09 33.80
N ALA A 21 8.59 30.86 33.61
CA ALA A 21 9.48 30.72 32.47
C ALA A 21 10.16 29.33 32.50
N GLY A 22 9.73 28.47 31.57
CA GLY A 22 10.28 27.11 31.44
C GLY A 22 9.55 26.02 32.24
N HIS A 23 8.46 26.37 32.94
CA HIS A 23 7.59 25.38 33.57
C HIS A 23 6.37 25.07 32.69
N GLY A 24 5.97 23.79 32.65
CA GLY A 24 4.72 23.35 32.03
C GLY A 24 3.52 23.58 32.95
N GLN A 25 2.43 22.83 32.74
CA GLN A 25 1.25 22.90 33.63
C GLN A 25 1.51 22.33 35.03
N GLN A 26 2.51 21.45 35.18
CA GLN A 26 2.90 20.88 36.47
C GLN A 26 4.05 21.68 37.05
N ILE A 27 3.81 22.28 38.22
CA ILE A 27 4.76 23.15 38.88
C ILE A 27 5.10 22.59 40.25
N GLN A 28 6.40 22.55 40.56
CA GLN A 28 6.92 22.29 41.90
C GLN A 28 7.51 23.57 42.47
N CYS A 29 6.98 24.04 43.60
CA CYS A 29 7.46 25.23 44.29
C CYS A 29 8.85 24.98 44.88
N ALA A 30 9.83 25.84 44.56
CA ALA A 30 11.19 25.72 45.09
C ALA A 30 11.29 26.01 46.61
N ALA A 31 10.38 26.80 47.16
CA ALA A 31 10.43 27.23 48.57
C ALA A 31 9.80 26.23 49.55
N CYS A 32 8.68 25.60 49.20
CA CYS A 32 7.97 24.67 50.08
C CYS A 32 7.77 23.27 49.50
N SER A 33 8.30 23.00 48.30
CA SER A 33 8.19 21.72 47.60
C SER A 33 6.76 21.27 47.27
N SER A 34 5.75 22.13 47.45
CA SER A 34 4.38 21.83 47.04
C SER A 34 4.30 21.65 45.52
N ARG A 35 3.48 20.69 45.09
CA ARG A 35 3.19 20.42 43.68
C ARG A 35 1.76 20.81 43.39
N PHE A 36 1.54 21.53 42.30
CA PHE A 36 0.21 21.93 41.88
C PHE A 36 0.14 22.01 40.35
N ILE A 37 -1.09 21.97 39.83
CA ILE A 37 -1.38 22.05 38.40
C ILE A 37 -1.99 23.41 38.13
N LEU A 38 -1.46 24.13 37.14
CA LEU A 38 -2.09 25.34 36.63
C LEU A 38 -3.36 24.97 35.86
N GLN A 39 -4.51 25.51 36.27
CA GLN A 39 -5.79 25.28 35.58
C GLN A 39 -6.00 26.16 34.34
N GLY A 40 -5.08 27.10 34.09
CA GLY A 40 -5.12 27.98 32.93
C GLY A 40 -4.11 27.60 31.85
N HIS A 41 -3.93 28.51 30.89
CA HIS A 41 -3.04 28.31 29.77
C HIS A 41 -1.89 29.32 29.79
N LEU A 42 -0.73 28.90 29.27
CA LEU A 42 0.42 29.76 29.07
C LEU A 42 0.44 30.21 27.61
N CYS A 43 0.79 31.48 27.38
CA CYS A 43 1.09 31.95 26.04
C CYS A 43 2.33 31.20 25.50
N PRO A 44 2.27 30.54 24.33
CA PRO A 44 3.42 29.80 23.81
C PRO A 44 4.59 30.69 23.39
N ARG A 45 4.38 32.01 23.27
CA ARG A 45 5.43 32.97 22.87
C ARG A 45 6.13 33.63 24.06
N CYS A 46 5.37 34.06 25.07
CA CYS A 46 5.91 34.86 26.18
C CYS A 46 5.61 34.27 27.57
N SER A 47 5.02 33.07 27.64
CA SER A 47 4.72 32.36 28.89
C SER A 47 3.80 33.09 29.87
N THR A 48 3.13 34.16 29.43
CA THR A 48 2.11 34.85 30.25
C THR A 48 0.97 33.89 30.56
N TYR A 49 0.61 33.79 31.84
CA TYR A 49 -0.48 32.96 32.32
C TYR A 49 -1.84 33.60 32.08
N HIS A 50 -2.78 32.80 31.59
CA HIS A 50 -4.16 33.15 31.34
C HIS A 50 -5.08 32.17 32.09
N SER A 51 -5.85 32.67 33.06
CA SER A 51 -6.79 31.86 33.84
C SER A 51 -8.06 31.43 33.08
N LYS A 52 -8.25 31.97 31.87
CA LYS A 52 -9.37 31.68 30.98
C LYS A 52 -8.86 31.68 29.55
N GLU A 53 -9.60 31.02 28.66
CA GLU A 53 -9.38 31.14 27.23
C GLU A 53 -9.63 32.58 26.77
N VAL A 54 -8.66 33.14 26.07
CA VAL A 54 -8.72 34.45 25.45
C VAL A 54 -8.20 34.34 24.01
N PRO A 55 -8.75 35.09 23.05
CA PRO A 55 -8.34 34.98 21.65
C PRO A 55 -6.92 35.51 21.38
N PHE A 56 -6.45 36.46 22.20
CA PHE A 56 -5.13 37.09 22.08
C PHE A 56 -4.46 37.25 23.43
N CYS A 57 -3.13 37.19 23.46
CA CYS A 57 -2.35 37.49 24.64
C CYS A 57 -2.41 38.99 24.95
N GLY A 58 -2.88 39.36 26.14
CA GLY A 58 -2.89 40.75 26.59
C GLY A 58 -1.50 41.38 26.78
N HIS A 59 -0.43 40.58 26.84
CA HIS A 59 0.94 41.06 26.98
C HIS A 59 1.68 41.20 25.64
N CYS A 60 1.75 40.13 24.84
CA CYS A 60 2.51 40.13 23.59
C CYS A 60 1.67 40.21 22.32
N GLY A 61 0.33 40.22 22.43
CA GLY A 61 -0.60 40.30 21.29
C GLY A 61 -0.72 39.04 20.44
N THR A 62 -0.01 37.96 20.78
CA THR A 62 -0.04 36.71 20.00
C THR A 62 -1.44 36.09 20.03
N PRO A 63 -1.99 35.63 18.89
CA PRO A 63 -3.25 34.87 18.88
C PRO A 63 -3.08 33.56 19.64
N LEU A 64 -4.02 33.28 20.55
CA LEU A 64 -3.97 32.13 21.46
C LEU A 64 -5.01 31.06 21.13
N THR A 65 -5.83 31.28 20.10
CA THR A 65 -6.80 30.32 19.60
C THR A 65 -6.45 29.88 18.19
N ARG A 66 -6.60 28.60 17.89
CA ARG A 66 -6.46 28.03 16.55
C ARG A 66 -7.57 27.01 16.30
N THR A 67 -7.96 26.87 15.04
CA THR A 67 -9.04 25.96 14.65
C THR A 67 -8.46 24.64 14.15
N CYS A 68 -9.01 23.51 14.59
CA CYS A 68 -8.64 22.20 14.07
C CYS A 68 -9.08 22.07 12.61
N ALA A 69 -8.14 21.76 11.71
CA ALA A 69 -8.42 21.57 10.28
C ALA A 69 -9.32 20.36 9.99
N ARG A 70 -9.41 19.39 10.92
CA ARG A 70 -10.18 18.15 10.75
C ARG A 70 -11.64 18.29 11.18
N CYS A 71 -11.90 18.86 12.37
CA CYS A 71 -13.25 18.93 12.95
C CYS A 71 -13.76 20.35 13.20
N GLY A 72 -12.96 21.38 12.96
CA GLY A 72 -13.38 22.78 13.13
C GLY A 72 -13.41 23.28 14.58
N THR A 73 -13.00 22.48 15.56
CA THR A 73 -12.99 22.87 16.99
C THR A 73 -11.94 23.94 17.26
N GLY A 74 -12.27 24.94 18.09
CA GLY A 74 -11.30 25.89 18.61
C GLY A 74 -10.44 25.25 19.70
N ASN A 75 -9.13 25.41 19.60
CA ASN A 75 -8.14 24.85 20.52
C ASN A 75 -7.15 25.95 20.92
N TRP A 76 -6.49 25.78 22.05
CA TRP A 76 -5.44 26.71 22.47
C TRP A 76 -4.23 26.60 21.55
N ALA A 77 -3.58 27.72 21.26
CA ALA A 77 -2.46 27.76 20.33
C ALA A 77 -1.22 26.98 20.81
N GLY A 78 -1.14 26.65 22.10
CA GLY A 78 -0.10 25.80 22.65
C GLY A 78 -0.45 24.31 22.71
N GLU A 79 -1.65 23.90 22.30
CA GLU A 79 -2.04 22.49 22.34
C GLU A 79 -1.46 21.71 21.16
N GLU A 80 -0.89 20.53 21.47
CA GLU A 80 -0.33 19.62 20.48
C GLU A 80 -1.41 18.81 19.75
N TYR A 81 -2.55 18.56 20.41
CA TYR A 81 -3.65 17.75 19.90
C TYR A 81 -4.98 18.46 20.08
N CYS A 82 -5.91 18.21 19.17
CA CYS A 82 -7.26 18.72 19.28
C CYS A 82 -7.99 18.03 20.43
N GLN A 83 -8.56 18.82 21.33
CA GLN A 83 -9.29 18.32 22.51
C GLN A 83 -10.57 17.55 22.17
N GLN A 84 -11.08 17.67 20.94
CA GLN A 84 -12.31 17.00 20.52
C GLN A 84 -12.08 15.75 19.66
N CYS A 85 -11.20 15.82 18.65
CA CYS A 85 -10.99 14.70 17.72
C CYS A 85 -9.63 14.00 17.87
N GLY A 86 -8.74 14.52 18.71
CA GLY A 86 -7.39 13.97 18.91
C GLY A 86 -6.43 14.18 17.75
N GLU A 87 -6.80 14.95 16.73
CA GLU A 87 -5.90 15.25 15.60
C GLU A 87 -4.71 16.09 16.09
N ALA A 88 -3.50 15.72 15.67
CA ALA A 88 -2.32 16.53 15.93
C ALA A 88 -2.45 17.90 15.26
N MET A 89 -2.08 18.95 15.98
CA MET A 89 -2.20 20.34 15.56
C MET A 89 -0.84 20.99 15.25
N ASP A 90 0.22 20.18 15.23
CA ASP A 90 1.54 20.56 14.75
C ASP A 90 1.60 20.52 13.21
N ILE A 91 2.23 21.54 12.63
CA ILE A 91 2.48 21.67 11.20
C ILE A 91 3.33 20.51 10.70
N PHE A 92 4.28 20.00 11.49
CA PHE A 92 5.11 18.88 11.08
C PHE A 92 4.30 17.60 10.85
N ASP A 93 3.36 17.28 11.74
CA ASP A 93 2.50 16.10 11.58
C ASP A 93 1.54 16.25 10.40
N LEU A 94 1.03 17.46 10.16
CA LEU A 94 0.21 17.75 8.99
C LEU A 94 0.98 17.52 7.67
N LEU A 95 2.21 18.02 7.58
CA LEU A 95 3.07 17.88 6.41
C LEU A 95 3.51 16.43 6.18
N SER A 96 3.85 15.71 7.25
CA SER A 96 4.29 14.31 7.17
C SER A 96 3.18 13.40 6.63
N ARG A 97 1.93 13.63 7.06
CA ARG A 97 0.75 12.92 6.57
C ARG A 97 0.48 13.20 5.09
N HIS A 98 0.57 14.46 4.67
CA HIS A 98 0.38 14.84 3.27
C HIS A 98 1.41 14.15 2.37
N ALA A 99 2.68 14.20 2.76
CA ALA A 99 3.76 13.52 2.04
C ALA A 99 3.58 11.99 1.99
N ALA A 100 3.04 11.38 3.05
CA ALA A 100 2.73 9.96 3.06
C ALA A 100 1.59 9.60 2.10
N GLN A 101 0.54 10.44 2.02
CA GLN A 101 -0.58 10.24 1.10
C GLN A 101 -0.15 10.34 -0.37
N ASP A 102 0.66 11.34 -0.72
CA ASP A 102 1.18 11.52 -2.09
C ASP A 102 2.00 10.31 -2.55
N ARG A 103 2.83 9.77 -1.65
CA ARG A 103 3.62 8.56 -1.92
C ARG A 103 2.73 7.36 -2.19
N GLN A 104 1.68 7.14 -1.40
CA GLN A 104 0.76 6.03 -1.59
C GLN A 104 0.04 6.14 -2.94
N ARG A 105 -0.48 7.33 -3.26
CA ARG A 105 -1.15 7.58 -4.54
C ARG A 105 -0.25 7.24 -5.73
N TRP A 106 1.01 7.67 -5.69
CA TRP A 106 2.00 7.35 -6.71
C TRP A 106 2.23 5.84 -6.88
N LEU A 107 2.33 5.10 -5.78
CA LEU A 107 2.52 3.65 -5.80
C LEU A 107 1.33 2.94 -6.45
N ASP A 108 0.11 3.38 -6.15
CA ASP A 108 -1.11 2.77 -6.67
C ASP A 108 -1.28 3.03 -8.17
N GLU A 109 -1.05 4.27 -8.63
CA GLU A 109 -1.02 4.60 -10.06
C GLU A 109 0.01 3.75 -10.82
N ARG A 110 1.20 3.56 -10.24
CA ARG A 110 2.26 2.76 -10.84
C ARG A 110 1.88 1.28 -10.91
N ARG A 111 1.26 0.73 -9.87
CA ARG A 111 0.77 -0.66 -9.84
C ARG A 111 -0.32 -0.89 -10.88
N GLU A 112 -1.25 0.05 -11.04
CA GLU A 112 -2.32 -0.04 -12.04
C GLU A 112 -1.73 -0.07 -13.46
N THR A 113 -0.77 0.82 -13.73
CA THR A 113 -0.04 0.86 -15.00
C THR A 113 0.65 -0.46 -15.31
N ILE A 114 1.37 -1.04 -14.34
CA ILE A 114 2.06 -2.33 -14.50
C ILE A 114 1.05 -3.46 -14.78
N ARG A 115 -0.07 -3.49 -14.05
CA ARG A 115 -1.15 -4.48 -14.27
C ARG A 115 -1.69 -4.40 -15.68
N HIS A 116 -1.93 -3.18 -16.19
CA HIS A 116 -2.40 -2.96 -17.54
C HIS A 116 -1.40 -3.47 -18.60
N ILE A 117 -0.11 -3.12 -18.47
CA ILE A 117 0.93 -3.58 -19.39
C ILE A 117 1.01 -5.11 -19.40
N LYS A 118 1.07 -5.74 -18.23
CA LYS A 118 1.15 -7.20 -18.10
C LYS A 118 -0.05 -7.90 -18.74
N ALA A 119 -1.26 -7.35 -18.59
CA ALA A 119 -2.45 -7.91 -19.22
C ALA A 119 -2.40 -7.84 -20.75
N MET A 120 -1.89 -6.73 -21.31
CA MET A 120 -1.71 -6.59 -22.76
C MET A 120 -0.65 -7.56 -23.29
N GLU A 121 0.49 -7.67 -22.60
CA GLU A 121 1.57 -8.59 -22.97
C GLU A 121 1.13 -10.06 -22.90
N GLU A 122 0.43 -10.43 -21.84
CA GLU A 122 -0.12 -11.79 -21.66
C GLU A 122 -1.07 -12.14 -22.81
N LYS A 123 -1.99 -11.24 -23.17
CA LYS A 123 -2.91 -11.44 -24.30
C LYS A 123 -2.15 -11.62 -25.61
N SER A 124 -1.13 -10.79 -25.86
CA SER A 124 -0.28 -10.89 -27.06
C SER A 124 0.51 -12.21 -27.08
N SER A 125 0.97 -12.68 -25.93
CA SER A 125 1.65 -13.97 -25.78
C SER A 125 0.72 -15.14 -26.05
N GLN A 126 -0.49 -15.11 -25.50
CA GLN A 126 -1.51 -16.14 -25.70
C GLN A 126 -1.91 -16.24 -27.18
N GLN A 127 -2.04 -15.12 -27.88
CA GLN A 127 -2.34 -15.11 -29.32
C GLN A 127 -1.24 -15.82 -30.13
N ARG A 128 0.04 -15.50 -29.88
CA ARG A 128 1.16 -16.17 -30.55
C ARG A 128 1.19 -17.67 -30.26
N MET A 129 0.98 -18.06 -29.00
CA MET A 129 0.96 -19.48 -28.62
C MET A 129 -0.18 -20.23 -29.30
N ALA A 130 -1.37 -19.64 -29.36
CA ALA A 130 -2.51 -20.24 -30.04
C ALA A 130 -2.26 -20.43 -31.54
N GLU A 131 -1.59 -19.48 -32.20
CA GLU A 131 -1.17 -19.60 -33.60
C GLU A 131 -0.20 -20.78 -33.81
N PHE A 132 0.84 -20.88 -32.98
CA PHE A 132 1.77 -22.02 -33.05
C PHE A 132 1.08 -23.36 -32.80
N GLN A 133 0.15 -23.42 -31.85
CA GLN A 133 -0.64 -24.62 -31.57
C GLN A 133 -1.52 -25.02 -32.75
N ALA A 134 -2.12 -24.05 -33.47
CA ALA A 134 -2.92 -24.31 -34.65
C ALA A 134 -2.07 -24.89 -35.79
N ILE A 135 -0.89 -24.33 -36.04
CA ILE A 135 0.06 -24.84 -37.04
C ILE A 135 0.47 -26.29 -36.73
N GLU A 136 0.81 -26.57 -35.47
CA GLU A 136 1.21 -27.93 -35.07
C GLU A 136 0.04 -28.92 -35.15
N ALA A 137 -1.19 -28.50 -34.80
CA ALA A 137 -2.38 -29.33 -34.94
C ALA A 137 -2.64 -29.72 -36.40
N GLU A 138 -2.48 -28.77 -37.33
CA GLU A 138 -2.61 -29.03 -38.78
C GLU A 138 -1.55 -30.02 -39.26
N ARG A 139 -0.28 -29.79 -38.89
CA ARG A 139 0.83 -30.70 -39.21
C ARG A 139 0.56 -32.12 -38.72
N GLN A 140 0.07 -32.27 -37.48
CA GLN A 140 -0.26 -33.57 -36.92
C GLN A 140 -1.42 -34.24 -37.64
N ALA A 141 -2.44 -33.49 -38.08
CA ALA A 141 -3.54 -34.04 -38.86
C ALA A 141 -3.07 -34.61 -40.20
N ILE A 142 -2.20 -33.88 -40.91
CA ILE A 142 -1.59 -34.35 -42.17
C ILE A 142 -0.80 -35.64 -41.95
N LEU A 143 0.06 -35.68 -40.92
CA LEU A 143 0.86 -36.87 -40.60
C LEU A 143 -0.02 -38.08 -40.26
N ARG A 144 -1.13 -37.87 -39.52
CA ARG A 144 -2.09 -38.96 -39.21
C ARG A 144 -2.77 -39.49 -40.46
N GLN A 145 -3.18 -38.62 -41.38
CA GLN A 145 -3.76 -39.02 -42.67
C GLN A 145 -2.77 -39.83 -43.52
N GLN A 146 -1.51 -39.37 -43.61
CA GLN A 146 -0.45 -40.07 -44.35
C GLN A 146 -0.17 -41.46 -43.77
N ARG A 147 -0.05 -41.58 -42.44
CA ARG A 147 0.16 -42.88 -41.77
C ARG A 147 -1.01 -43.83 -41.98
N ALA A 148 -2.25 -43.34 -41.89
CA ALA A 148 -3.44 -44.17 -42.14
C ALA A 148 -3.47 -44.69 -43.59
N ALA A 149 -3.09 -43.87 -44.56
CA ALA A 149 -2.95 -44.30 -45.96
C ALA A 149 -1.81 -45.31 -46.16
N GLN A 150 -0.66 -45.12 -45.49
CA GLN A 150 0.46 -46.07 -45.51
C GLN A 150 0.05 -47.43 -44.93
N HIS A 151 -0.58 -47.47 -43.75
CA HIS A 151 -1.04 -48.72 -43.14
C HIS A 151 -1.98 -49.52 -44.05
N LYS A 152 -2.89 -48.87 -44.79
CA LYS A 152 -3.75 -49.56 -45.77
C LYS A 152 -2.94 -50.16 -46.92
N ARG A 153 -1.95 -49.42 -47.43
CA ARG A 153 -1.06 -49.92 -48.50
C ARG A 153 -0.23 -51.11 -48.00
N ASP A 154 0.33 -51.02 -46.81
CA ASP A 154 1.14 -52.09 -46.22
C ASP A 154 0.29 -53.34 -45.99
N GLN A 155 -0.94 -53.20 -45.48
CA GLN A 155 -1.87 -54.32 -45.33
C GLN A 155 -2.23 -54.95 -46.68
N LEU A 156 -2.49 -54.16 -47.72
CA LEU A 156 -2.76 -54.68 -49.06
C LEU A 156 -1.57 -55.45 -49.62
N LEU A 157 -0.35 -54.93 -49.48
CA LEU A 157 0.88 -55.61 -49.90
C LEU A 157 1.09 -56.92 -49.13
N LEU A 158 0.87 -56.94 -47.82
CA LEU A 158 0.95 -58.15 -47.00
C LEU A 158 -0.09 -59.19 -47.44
N VAL A 159 -1.35 -58.80 -47.68
CA VAL A 159 -2.40 -59.72 -48.15
C VAL A 159 -2.06 -60.30 -49.52
N LEU A 160 -1.59 -59.49 -50.46
CA LEU A 160 -1.18 -59.96 -51.79
C LEU A 160 0.02 -60.91 -51.71
N ALA A 161 1.01 -60.61 -50.88
CA ALA A 161 2.17 -61.48 -50.67
C ALA A 161 1.77 -62.84 -50.07
N VAL A 162 0.90 -62.84 -49.05
CA VAL A 162 0.39 -64.08 -48.44
C VAL A 162 -0.43 -64.89 -49.45
N ALA A 163 -1.32 -64.25 -50.22
CA ALA A 163 -2.11 -64.94 -51.24
C ALA A 163 -1.22 -65.60 -52.31
N LEU A 164 -0.18 -64.90 -52.78
CA LEU A 164 0.77 -65.43 -53.75
C LEU A 164 1.56 -66.62 -53.17
N LEU A 165 2.01 -66.55 -51.91
CA LEU A 165 2.64 -67.69 -51.22
C LEU A 165 1.72 -68.90 -51.11
N VAL A 166 0.43 -68.70 -50.80
CA VAL A 166 -0.56 -69.79 -50.73
C VAL A 166 -0.78 -70.43 -52.10
N ILE A 167 -0.89 -69.64 -53.17
CA ILE A 167 -1.03 -70.13 -54.54
C ILE A 167 0.20 -70.96 -54.95
N LEU A 168 1.41 -70.46 -54.66
CA LEU A 168 2.66 -71.19 -54.92
C LEU A 168 2.72 -72.51 -54.15
N ALA A 169 2.36 -72.51 -52.86
CA ALA A 169 2.33 -73.72 -52.05
C ALA A 169 1.30 -74.74 -52.56
N ALA A 170 0.11 -74.30 -52.97
CA ALA A 170 -0.90 -75.16 -53.57
C ALA A 170 -0.45 -75.75 -54.92
N ALA A 171 0.19 -74.94 -55.77
CA ALA A 171 0.75 -75.41 -57.03
C ALA A 171 1.83 -76.48 -56.81
N ILE A 172 2.75 -76.27 -55.86
CA ILE A 172 3.76 -77.26 -55.47
C ILE A 172 3.07 -78.56 -54.99
N LEU A 173 2.09 -78.45 -54.11
CA LEU A 173 1.36 -79.62 -53.60
C LEU A 173 0.69 -80.43 -54.73
N ILE A 174 0.03 -79.76 -55.67
CA ILE A 174 -0.58 -80.40 -56.84
C ILE A 174 0.48 -81.12 -57.69
N THR A 175 1.64 -80.50 -57.92
CA THR A 175 2.73 -81.15 -58.68
C THR A 175 3.34 -82.35 -57.95
N THR A 176 3.34 -82.37 -56.61
CA THR A 176 3.87 -83.50 -55.82
C THR A 176 2.90 -84.66 -55.66
N ILE A 177 1.58 -84.43 -55.77
CA ILE A 177 0.55 -85.47 -55.62
C ILE A 177 0.10 -86.03 -56.98
N GLY A 178 0.13 -85.21 -58.03
CA GLY A 178 -0.33 -85.58 -59.37
C GLY A 178 0.75 -86.16 -60.31
N GLY A 179 2.00 -86.24 -59.87
CA GLY A 179 3.11 -86.91 -60.57
C GLY A 179 3.48 -88.22 -59.89
#